data_AF-A0A2S7T9N5-F1
#
_entry.id   AF-A0A2S7T9N5-F1
#
_cell.length_a   1.000
_cell.length_b   1.000
_cell.length_c   1.000
_cell.angle_alpha   90.00
_cell.angle_beta   90.00
_cell.angle_gamma   90.00
#
_symmetry.space_group_name_H-M   'P 1'
#
loop_
_entity.id
_entity.type
_entity.pdbx_description
1 polymer ?
#
loop_
_entity_poly.entity_id
_entity_poly.type
_entity_poly.pdbx_seq_one_letter_code
_entity_poly.pdbx_strand_id
1 'polypeptide(L)' 'MSSTAKNQSGKTFVENGKVVWEYNTKRIVEVPIDQIKLIAEYTNDWGPWSNDWYLVIYNRQSQFFEISMYAEGHTE' A
#
# COMPACT_ATOMS: atom_id res chain seq x y z
N MET A 1 4.39 -24.05 -7.11
CA MET A 1 4.58 -23.51 -5.75
C MET A 1 4.23 -22.03 -5.81
N SER A 2 3.03 -21.67 -5.38
CA SER A 2 2.63 -20.27 -5.29
C SER A 2 3.28 -19.69 -4.05
N SER A 3 4.26 -18.80 -4.22
CA SER A 3 4.76 -17.99 -3.12
C SER A 3 3.67 -16.98 -2.79
N THR A 4 2.81 -17.30 -1.81
CA THR A 4 2.00 -16.30 -1.13
C THR A 4 2.97 -15.24 -0.61
N ALA A 5 3.05 -14.10 -1.28
CA ALA A 5 3.77 -12.96 -0.76
C ALA A 5 3.13 -12.66 0.60
N LYS A 6 3.88 -12.86 1.69
CA LYS A 6 3.40 -12.51 3.02
C LYS A 6 3.10 -11.00 3.02
N ASN A 7 1.87 -10.63 3.32
CA ASN A 7 1.50 -9.23 3.53
C ASN A 7 2.37 -8.66 4.66
N GLN A 8 2.85 -7.42 4.49
CA GLN A 8 3.81 -6.79 5.38
C GLN A 8 3.22 -5.51 5.95
N SER A 9 3.38 -5.32 7.26
CA SER A 9 3.01 -4.07 7.93
C SER A 9 4.09 -3.04 7.67
N GLY A 10 3.69 -1.89 7.15
CA GLY A 10 4.58 -0.75 6.93
C GLY A 10 3.97 0.54 7.45
N LYS A 11 4.62 1.67 7.16
CA LYS A 11 4.14 3.00 7.51
C LYS A 11 3.91 3.79 6.24
N THR A 12 2.69 4.31 6.08
CA THR A 12 2.35 5.27 5.02
C THR A 12 2.34 6.68 5.62
N PHE A 13 3.05 7.62 4.99
CA PHE A 13 3.07 9.02 5.42
C PHE A 13 3.35 9.96 4.24
N VAL A 14 3.16 11.26 4.48
CA VAL A 14 3.52 12.31 3.52
C VAL A 14 4.79 13.00 3.98
N GLU A 15 5.77 13.09 3.08
CA GLU A 15 7.02 13.80 3.34
C GLU A 15 7.49 14.51 2.06
N ASN A 16 7.88 15.78 2.16
CA ASN A 16 8.45 16.55 1.05
C ASN A 16 7.63 16.51 -0.25
N GLY A 17 6.30 16.60 -0.14
CA GLY A 17 5.38 16.56 -1.28
C GLY A 17 5.18 15.18 -1.92
N LYS A 18 5.62 14.10 -1.25
CA LYS A 18 5.46 12.72 -1.71
C LYS A 18 4.63 11.90 -0.74
N VAL A 19 3.87 10.96 -1.27
CA VAL A 19 3.37 9.81 -0.51
C VAL A 19 4.49 8.78 -0.42
N VAL A 20 4.82 8.38 0.81
CA VAL A 20 5.88 7.43 1.11
C VAL A 20 5.28 6.21 1.81
N TRP A 21 5.68 5.02 1.38
CA TRP A 21 5.50 3.79 2.15
C TRP A 21 6.85 3.21 2.55
N GLU A 22 7.03 2.97 3.84
CA GLU A 22 8.24 2.45 4.45
C GLU A 22 8.00 1.08 5.09
N TYR A 23 8.91 0.16 4.85
CA TYR A 23 8.97 -1.15 5.51
C TYR A 23 10.39 -1.42 5.99
N ASN A 24 10.55 -1.84 7.25
CA ASN A 24 11.86 -2.10 7.87
C ASN A 24 12.87 -0.99 7.58
N THR A 25 12.48 0.26 7.84
CA THR A 25 13.27 1.50 7.63
C THR A 25 13.72 1.76 6.19
N LYS A 26 13.19 1.01 5.21
CA LYS A 26 13.43 1.22 3.78
C LYS A 26 12.21 1.84 3.14
N ARG A 27 12.42 2.93 2.40
CA ARG A 27 11.40 3.53 1.53
C ARG A 27 11.23 2.63 0.31
N ILE A 28 10.05 2.07 0.14
CA ILE A 28 9.74 1.14 -0.95
C ILE A 28 8.87 1.84 -2.00
N VAL A 29 7.91 2.64 -1.57
CA VAL A 29 7.08 3.47 -2.45
C VAL A 29 7.37 4.93 -2.17
N GLU A 30 7.63 5.70 -3.23
CA GLU A 30 7.72 7.15 -3.19
C GLU A 30 7.03 7.73 -4.42
N VAL A 31 5.87 8.36 -4.23
CA VAL A 31 5.09 8.94 -5.32
C VAL A 31 4.89 10.44 -5.08
N PRO A 32 5.40 11.33 -5.95
CA PRO A 32 5.08 12.75 -5.89
C PRO A 32 3.57 12.99 -5.99
N ILE A 33 3.02 13.81 -5.08
CA ILE A 33 1.57 14.03 -4.95
C ILE A 33 0.98 14.62 -6.23
N ASP A 34 1.70 15.53 -6.89
CA ASP A 34 1.31 16.16 -8.16
C ASP A 34 1.21 15.17 -9.32
N GLN A 35 1.85 14.01 -9.19
CA GLN A 35 1.81 12.92 -10.16
C GLN A 35 0.70 11.91 -9.87
N ILE A 36 -0.02 12.00 -8.75
CA ILE A 36 -1.09 11.06 -8.43
C ILE A 36 -2.33 11.39 -9.28
N LYS A 37 -2.89 10.36 -9.94
CA LYS A 37 -4.17 10.45 -10.66
C LYS A 37 -5.32 9.87 -9.87
N LEU A 38 -5.04 8.82 -9.10
CA LEU A 38 -6.04 8.11 -8.30
C LEU A 38 -5.40 7.60 -7.02
N ILE A 39 -6.13 7.77 -5.93
CA ILE A 39 -5.95 7.04 -4.67
C ILE A 39 -7.24 6.26 -4.47
N ALA A 40 -7.12 4.96 -4.27
CA ALA A 40 -8.26 4.08 -4.06
C ALA A 40 -7.91 3.03 -3.01
N GLU A 41 -8.94 2.35 -2.54
CA GLU A 41 -8.81 1.15 -1.76
C GLU A 41 -9.46 0.01 -2.55
N TYR A 42 -8.88 -1.18 -2.46
CA TYR A 42 -9.59 -2.38 -2.90
C TYR A 42 -9.36 -3.52 -1.92
N THR A 43 -10.30 -4.44 -1.97
CA THR A 43 -10.34 -5.67 -1.20
C THR A 43 -10.76 -6.80 -2.12
N ASN A 44 -10.77 -8.05 -1.65
CA ASN A 44 -11.29 -9.18 -2.41
C ASN A 44 -12.81 -9.32 -2.25
N ASP A 45 -13.40 -10.29 -2.94
CA ASP A 45 -14.86 -10.55 -2.91
C ASP A 45 -15.41 -10.89 -1.51
N TRP A 46 -14.53 -11.17 -0.53
CA TRP A 46 -14.89 -11.52 0.84
C TRP A 46 -14.78 -10.34 1.81
N GLY A 47 -14.33 -9.18 1.34
CA GLY A 47 -14.18 -7.97 2.16
C GLY A 47 -12.92 -7.97 3.05
N PRO A 48 -12.67 -6.85 3.76
CA PRO A 48 -11.42 -6.64 4.48
C PRO A 48 -11.45 -7.35 5.83
N TRP A 49 -11.07 -8.63 5.89
CA TRP A 49 -11.06 -9.36 7.17
C TRP A 49 -9.75 -9.21 7.95
N SER A 50 -8.59 -9.48 7.34
CA SER A 50 -7.31 -9.27 8.06
C SER A 50 -6.13 -8.94 7.17
N ASN A 51 -6.07 -9.47 5.95
CA ASN A 51 -4.91 -9.39 5.09
C ASN A 51 -5.25 -8.96 3.64
N ASP A 52 -6.53 -8.73 3.34
CA ASP A 52 -7.01 -8.50 1.98
C ASP A 52 -7.53 -7.06 1.82
N TRP A 53 -6.78 -6.07 2.31
CA TRP A 53 -7.09 -4.66 2.13
C TRP A 53 -5.84 -3.90 1.73
N TYR A 54 -5.97 -3.13 0.65
CA TYR A 54 -4.84 -2.49 -0.01
C TYR A 54 -5.16 -1.04 -0.33
N LEU A 55 -4.20 -0.16 -0.03
CA LEU A 55 -4.17 1.19 -0.56
C LEU A 55 -3.51 1.14 -1.95
N VAL A 56 -4.17 1.75 -2.92
CA VAL A 56 -3.71 1.80 -4.30
C VAL A 56 -3.42 3.22 -4.72
N ILE A 57 -2.28 3.40 -5.36
CA ILE A 57 -1.88 4.65 -6.00
C ILE A 57 -1.65 4.39 -7.48
N TYR A 58 -2.34 5.14 -8.33
CA TYR A 58 -2.08 5.18 -9.76
C TYR A 58 -1.63 6.57 -10.17
N ASN A 59 -0.50 6.64 -10.87
CA ASN A 59 0.15 7.91 -11.20
C ASN A 59 0.02 8.29 -12.68
N ARG A 60 0.47 9.51 -13.02
CA ARG A 60 0.46 10.04 -14.39
C ARG A 60 1.31 9.24 -15.38
N GLN A 61 2.28 8.48 -14.88
CA GLN A 61 3.17 7.59 -15.65
C GLN A 61 2.57 6.19 -15.85
N SER A 62 1.31 6.00 -15.48
CA SER A 62 0.60 4.71 -15.54
C SER A 62 1.21 3.61 -14.66
N GLN A 63 1.91 3.99 -13.60
CA GLN A 63 2.41 3.05 -12.60
C GLN A 63 1.34 2.78 -11.55
N PHE A 64 1.26 1.53 -11.14
CA PHE A 64 0.35 1.03 -10.11
C PHE A 64 1.16 0.60 -8.89
N PHE A 65 0.85 1.20 -7.74
CA PHE A 65 1.47 0.85 -6.46
C PHE A 65 0.40 0.29 -5.55
N GLU A 66 0.65 -0.91 -5.05
CA GLU A 66 -0.21 -1.62 -4.11
C GLU A 66 0.48 -1.65 -2.75
N ILE A 67 -0.19 -1.11 -1.74
CA ILE A 67 0.31 -1.04 -0.38
C ILE A 67 -0.64 -1.85 0.50
N SER A 68 -0.15 -2.98 1.01
CA SER A 68 -0.88 -3.79 2.00
C SER A 68 -1.16 -2.96 3.25
N MET A 69 -2.43 -2.87 3.63
CA MET A 69 -2.88 -2.23 4.87
C MET A 69 -2.94 -3.21 6.06
N TYR A 70 -2.30 -4.37 5.93
CA TYR A 70 -2.13 -5.34 7.02
C TYR A 70 -1.53 -4.67 8.26
N ALA A 71 -2.15 -4.91 9.41
CA ALA A 71 -1.70 -4.46 10.72
C ALA A 71 -1.30 -5.68 11.56
N GLU A 72 -0.01 -5.95 11.65
CA GLU A 72 0.55 -7.08 12.41
C GLU A 72 0.18 -6.98 13.89
N GLY A 73 -0.31 -8.08 14.46
CA GLY A 73 -0.68 -8.17 15.87
C GLY A 73 -2.10 -7.70 16.20
N HIS A 74 -2.87 -7.21 15.23
CA HIS A 74 -4.31 -7.02 15.38
C HIS A 74 -5.04 -8.31 14.98
N THR A 75 -5.33 -9.15 15.98
CA THR A 75 -6.39 -10.16 15.90
C THR A 75 -7.66 -9.54 16.47
N GLU A 76 -8.78 -9.58 15.74
CA GLU A 76 -10.11 -9.32 16.31
C GLU A 76 -10.43 -10.28 17.46
#